data_AF-A0A8U0LFB0-F1
#
_entry.id   AF-A0A8U0LFB0-F1
#
_cell.length_a   1.000
_cell.length_b   1.000
_cell.length_c   1.000
_cell.angle_alpha   90.00
_cell.angle_beta   90.00
_cell.angle_gamma   90.00
#
_symmetry.space_group_name_H-M   'P 1'
#
loop_
_entity.id
_entity.type
_entity.pdbx_description
1 polymer ?
#
loop_
_entity_poly.entity_id
_entity_poly.type
_entity_poly.pdbx_seq_one_letter_code
_entity_poly.pdbx_strand_id
1 'polypeptide(L)' 'MNKLILDLDTGVDDALAIAYVLDRPEVELIGITGTYGNVLLDQRCA' A
#
# COMPACT_ATOMS: atom_id res chain seq x y z
N MET A 1 -9.82 -9.68 -14.35
CA MET A 1 -8.67 -8.88 -13.92
C MET A 1 -9.21 -7.66 -13.19
N ASN A 2 -8.99 -7.57 -11.89
CA ASN A 2 -9.52 -6.49 -11.06
C ASN A 2 -8.43 -5.45 -10.85
N LYS A 3 -8.66 -4.23 -11.32
CA LYS A 3 -7.73 -3.11 -11.12
C LYS A 3 -7.85 -2.60 -9.70
N LEU A 4 -6.71 -2.45 -9.03
CA LEU A 4 -6.63 -2.02 -7.63
C LEU A 4 -5.71 -0.82 -7.48
N ILE A 5 -6.17 0.18 -6.73
CA ILE A 5 -5.35 1.27 -6.20
C ILE A 5 -5.35 1.11 -4.68
N LEU A 6 -4.17 1.16 -4.07
CA LEU A 6 -4.01 1.10 -2.62
C LEU A 6 -3.70 2.50 -2.09
N ASP A 7 -4.51 2.97 -1.14
CA ASP A 7 -4.29 4.23 -0.45
C ASP A 7 -3.98 3.94 1.02
N LEU A 8 -2.69 4.05 1.39
CA LEU A 8 -2.13 3.46 2.61
C LEU A 8 -1.34 4.51 3.40
N ASP A 9 -1.18 4.32 4.71
CA ASP A 9 -0.40 5.25 5.53
C ASP A 9 1.08 4.89 5.63
N THR A 10 1.49 3.73 5.09
CA THR A 10 2.82 3.07 5.06
C THR A 10 3.21 2.32 6.35
N GLY A 11 2.25 1.85 7.12
CA GLY A 11 2.48 0.98 8.28
C GLY A 11 3.12 -0.38 7.96
N VAL A 12 3.52 -1.12 8.99
CA VAL A 12 4.07 -2.49 8.82
C VAL A 12 3.00 -3.43 8.24
N ASP A 13 1.75 -3.24 8.64
CA ASP A 13 0.56 -3.91 8.12
C ASP A 13 0.26 -3.55 6.65
N ASP A 14 0.52 -2.31 6.24
CA ASP A 14 0.41 -1.89 4.84
C ASP A 14 1.42 -2.62 3.94
N ALA A 15 2.66 -2.77 4.41
CA ALA A 15 3.68 -3.54 3.68
C ALA A 15 3.26 -5.00 3.48
N LEU A 16 2.62 -5.59 4.50
CA LEU A 16 2.03 -6.94 4.39
C LEU A 16 0.88 -6.97 3.39
N ALA A 17 -0.01 -5.98 3.39
CA ALA A 17 -1.12 -5.88 2.45
C ALA A 17 -0.65 -5.76 1.00
N ILE A 18 0.40 -4.97 0.74
CA ILE A 18 1.04 -4.87 -0.58
C ILE A 18 1.59 -6.23 -1.00
N ALA A 19 2.38 -6.89 -0.14
CA ALA A 19 2.95 -8.21 -0.45
C ALA A 19 1.86 -9.26 -0.75
N TYR A 20 0.76 -9.22 0.00
CA TYR A 20 -0.37 -10.12 -0.19
C TYR A 20 -1.09 -9.92 -1.52
N VAL A 21 -1.26 -8.66 -1.94
CA VAL A 21 -1.90 -8.32 -3.23
C VAL A 21 -1.02 -8.69 -4.42
N LEU A 22 0.31 -8.59 -4.30
CA LEU A 22 1.24 -8.87 -5.39
C LEU A 22 1.27 -10.35 -5.80
N ASP A 23 0.90 -11.28 -4.92
CA ASP A 23 0.84 -12.72 -5.22
C ASP A 23 -0.47 -13.15 -5.89
N ARG A 24 -1.42 -12.23 -6.10
CA ARG A 24 -2.75 -12.57 -6.61
C ARG A 24 -2.88 -12.35 -8.13
N PRO A 25 -2.98 -13.41 -8.95
CA PRO A 25 -3.09 -13.28 -10.40
C PRO A 25 -4.41 -12.64 -10.87
N GLU A 26 -5.43 -12.59 -10.02
CA GLU A 26 -6.71 -11.93 -10.31
C GLU A 26 -6.68 -10.40 -10.10
N VAL A 27 -5.62 -9.88 -9.47
CA VAL A 27 -5.46 -8.46 -9.15
C VAL A 27 -4.37 -7.84 -10.03
N GLU A 28 -4.69 -6.68 -10.60
CA GLU A 28 -3.75 -5.80 -11.27
C GLU A 28 -3.57 -4.55 -10.38
N LEU A 29 -2.48 -4.51 -9.62
CA LEU A 29 -2.13 -3.33 -8.83
C LEU A 29 -1.63 -2.22 -9.76
N ILE A 30 -2.43 -1.19 -9.95
CA ILE A 30 -2.15 -0.11 -10.91
C ILE A 30 -1.57 1.15 -10.26
N GLY A 31 -1.54 1.22 -8.93
CA GLY A 31 -0.95 2.35 -8.21
C GLY A 31 -1.05 2.21 -6.70
N ILE A 32 -0.14 2.89 -6.00
CA ILE A 32 -0.14 3.05 -4.55
C ILE A 32 -0.04 4.55 -4.26
N THR A 33 -0.94 5.07 -3.43
CA THR A 33 -0.90 6.41 -2.88
C THR A 33 -0.66 6.36 -1.37
N GLY A 34 0.12 7.31 -0.87
CA GLY A 34 0.46 7.43 0.54
C GLY A 34 -0.36 8.54 1.18
N THR A 35 -1.04 8.26 2.30
CA THR A 35 -1.74 9.26 3.11
C THR A 35 -1.11 9.42 4.49
N TYR A 36 -1.41 10.54 5.13
CA TYR A 36 -1.06 10.74 6.52
C TYR A 36 -2.01 9.94 7.40
N GLY A 37 -1.46 9.02 8.18
CA GLY A 37 -2.20 8.22 9.16
C GLY A 37 -1.54 8.26 10.53
N ASN A 38 -1.37 7.10 11.16
CA ASN A 38 -1.08 6.97 12.61
C ASN A 38 0.33 7.40 13.09
N VAL A 39 1.21 7.89 12.20
CA VAL A 39 2.62 8.16 12.53
C VAL A 39 3.06 9.51 11.97
N LEU A 40 3.82 10.28 12.76
CA LEU A 40 4.32 11.61 12.41
C LEU A 40 5.32 11.57 11.24
N LEU A 41 5.30 12.66 10.45
CA LEU A 41 6.03 12.87 9.18
C LEU A 41 7.53 12.48 9.19
N ASP A 42 8.22 12.63 10.32
CA ASP A 42 9.67 12.41 10.42
C ASP A 42 10.12 10.95 10.25
N GLN A 43 9.19 9.98 10.16
CA GLN A 43 9.52 8.55 10.08
C GLN A 43 9.27 7.90 8.72
N ARG A 44 8.82 8.63 7.68
CA ARG A 44 8.44 8.04 6.38
C ARG A 44 9.21 8.67 5.19
N CYS A 45 9.28 7.93 4.09
CA CYS A 45 10.26 8.00 2.99
C CYS A 45 10.79 9.38 2.58
N ALA A 46 12.13 9.46 2.42
CA ALA A 46 12.80 10.31 1.45
C ALA A 46 12.85 9.61 0.08
#